data_AF-A0A4Y2CVD7-F1
#
_entry.id   AF-A0A4Y2CVD7-F1
#
_cell.length_a   1.000
_cell.length_b   1.000
_cell.length_c   1.000
_cell.angle_alpha   90.00
_cell.angle_beta   90.00
_cell.angle_gamma   90.00
#
_symmetry.space_group_name_H-M   'P 1'
#
loop_
_entity.id
_entity.type
_entity.pdbx_description
1 polymer ?
#
loop_
_entity_poly.entity_id
_entity_poly.type
_entity_poly.pdbx_seq_one_letter_code
_entity_poly.pdbx_strand_id
1 'polypeptide(L)'
;MTVKDSDKKSDGTPTILTYQLPRNPCFFSGDEKQDASRWLKDFERIASYNHWDDQMKLANVVFYLADTARLWFDNNEDDFTNWAAFQESLEKTFCRIEENRRQAERLLQTRAQLPGESSESYIQDVLSLCKRVNQSMPENEKIAHLMKGIN
;
A
#
# COMPACT_ATOMS: atom_id res chain seq x y z
N MET A 1 40.16 -57.07 20.99
CA MET A 1 38.71 -56.80 21.00
C MET A 1 38.53 -55.36 20.56
N THR A 2 37.93 -55.20 19.39
CA THR A 2 37.52 -53.94 18.74
C THR A 2 36.49 -53.16 19.56
N VAL A 3 36.37 -51.85 19.29
CA VAL A 3 35.18 -50.94 19.31
C VAL A 3 35.69 -49.52 19.64
N LYS A 4 35.96 -48.67 18.63
CA LYS A 4 35.09 -47.70 17.93
C LYS A 4 34.88 -46.37 18.67
N ASP A 5 35.47 -45.33 18.05
CA ASP A 5 35.03 -43.95 17.83
C ASP A 5 33.87 -43.36 18.64
N SER A 6 34.06 -42.10 19.05
CA SER A 6 33.05 -41.04 18.86
C SER A 6 33.72 -39.66 18.94
N ASP A 7 34.45 -39.29 17.88
CA ASP A 7 34.71 -37.88 17.57
C ASP A 7 33.38 -37.20 17.23
N LYS A 8 32.91 -36.36 18.16
CA LYS A 8 31.69 -35.57 17.99
C LYS A 8 32.01 -34.39 17.06
N LYS A 9 31.88 -34.62 15.75
CA LYS A 9 31.87 -33.54 14.74
C LYS A 9 30.75 -32.56 15.09
N SER A 10 31.09 -31.29 15.29
CA SER A 10 30.08 -30.23 15.33
C SER A 10 29.53 -30.06 13.91
N ASP A 11 28.26 -30.39 13.72
CA ASP A 11 27.50 -30.02 12.52
C ASP A 11 27.30 -28.49 12.53
N GLY A 12 28.32 -27.77 12.06
CA GLY A 12 28.21 -26.37 11.72
C GLY A 12 27.42 -26.24 10.42
N THR A 13 26.09 -26.30 10.51
CA THR A 13 25.26 -25.88 9.38
C THR A 13 25.60 -24.42 9.09
N PRO A 14 26.06 -24.06 7.88
CA PRO A 14 26.36 -22.67 7.59
C PRO A 14 25.05 -21.89 7.70
N THR A 15 24.98 -20.93 8.62
CA THR A 15 23.92 -19.92 8.61
C THR A 15 24.08 -19.13 7.32
N ILE A 16 23.26 -19.44 6.31
CA ILE A 16 23.19 -18.63 5.10
C ILE A 16 22.59 -17.29 5.53
N LEU A 17 23.45 -16.27 5.67
CA LEU A 17 23.01 -14.88 5.75
C LEU A 17 22.39 -14.53 4.40
N THR A 18 21.07 -14.64 4.32
CA THR A 18 20.31 -14.12 3.19
C THR A 18 20.33 -12.59 3.29
N TYR A 19 21.22 -11.95 2.54
CA TYR A 19 21.19 -10.50 2.35
C TYR A 19 19.93 -10.15 1.55
N GLN A 20 18.87 -9.72 2.25
CA GLN A 20 17.71 -9.13 1.61
C GLN A 20 18.04 -7.67 1.25
N LEU A 21 18.05 -7.38 -0.05
CA LEU A 21 18.22 -6.00 -0.52
C LEU A 21 16.99 -5.18 -0.13
N PRO A 22 17.16 -4.02 0.54
CA PRO A 22 16.04 -3.16 0.87
C PRO A 22 15.26 -2.75 -0.37
N ARG A 23 13.92 -2.72 -0.26
CA ARG A 23 13.04 -2.14 -1.28
C ARG A 23 12.82 -0.67 -1.01
N ASN A 24 12.67 0.12 -2.06
CA ASN A 24 12.41 1.56 -1.95
C ASN A 24 10.98 1.86 -2.40
N PRO A 25 10.21 2.63 -1.61
CA PRO A 25 8.94 3.20 -2.05
C PRO A 25 9.09 4.08 -3.30
N CYS A 26 8.01 4.18 -4.07
CA CYS A 26 7.90 5.19 -5.12
C CYS A 26 7.82 6.59 -4.49
N PHE A 27 8.22 7.62 -5.23
CA PHE A 27 8.07 9.00 -4.78
C PHE A 27 6.61 9.46 -4.78
N PHE A 28 6.26 10.27 -3.78
CA PHE A 28 5.00 11.02 -3.72
C PHE A 28 5.30 12.51 -3.86
N SER A 29 4.82 13.12 -4.94
CA SER A 29 5.00 14.55 -5.22
C SER A 29 3.90 15.43 -4.62
N GLY A 30 2.77 14.82 -4.21
CA GLY A 30 1.58 15.56 -3.80
C GLY A 30 0.74 16.07 -4.98
N ASP A 31 0.95 15.56 -6.20
CA ASP A 31 0.10 15.83 -7.36
C ASP A 31 -1.32 15.25 -7.16
N GLU A 32 -2.33 15.94 -7.66
CA GLU A 32 -3.74 15.53 -7.62
C GLU A 32 -4.00 14.18 -8.31
N LYS A 33 -3.11 13.77 -9.22
CA LYS A 33 -3.18 12.46 -9.90
C LYS A 33 -2.73 11.31 -9.00
N GLN A 34 -2.01 11.59 -7.91
CA GLN A 34 -1.54 10.57 -6.98
C GLN A 34 -2.53 10.40 -5.82
N ASP A 35 -2.83 9.15 -5.50
CA ASP A 35 -3.65 8.81 -4.33
C ASP A 35 -2.74 8.62 -3.12
N ALA A 36 -2.76 9.59 -2.18
CA ALA A 36 -1.97 9.56 -0.96
C ALA A 36 -2.25 8.31 -0.10
N SER A 37 -3.51 7.87 0.02
CA SER A 37 -3.86 6.65 0.76
C SER A 37 -3.27 5.41 0.10
N ARG A 38 -3.25 5.37 -1.24
CA ARG A 38 -2.62 4.26 -1.98
C ARG A 38 -1.12 4.26 -1.79
N TRP A 39 -0.48 5.42 -1.93
CA TRP A 39 0.96 5.56 -1.74
C TRP A 39 1.39 5.16 -0.32
N LEU A 40 0.67 5.63 0.71
CA LEU A 40 0.96 5.30 2.11
C LEU A 40 0.86 3.79 2.38
N LYS A 41 -0.13 3.10 1.78
CA LYS A 41 -0.25 1.64 1.88
C LYS A 41 0.92 0.90 1.24
N ASP A 42 1.42 1.39 0.11
CA ASP A 42 2.58 0.80 -0.56
C ASP A 42 3.87 1.09 0.21
N PHE A 43 4.01 2.28 0.80
CA PHE A 43 5.09 2.62 1.73
C PHE A 43 5.11 1.67 2.93
N GLU A 44 3.98 1.45 3.59
CA GLU A 44 3.86 0.54 4.75
C GLU A 44 4.20 -0.92 4.41
N ARG A 45 3.82 -1.37 3.21
CA ARG A 45 4.19 -2.72 2.72
C ARG A 45 5.70 -2.84 2.58
N ILE A 46 6.38 -1.79 2.10
CA ILE A 46 7.83 -1.78 1.91
C ILE A 46 8.54 -1.63 3.26
N ALA A 47 8.03 -0.78 4.15
CA ALA A 47 8.51 -0.66 5.52
C ALA A 47 8.44 -2.02 6.24
N SER A 48 7.35 -2.75 6.07
CA SER A 48 7.19 -4.10 6.63
C SER A 48 8.22 -5.09 6.05
N TYR A 49 8.46 -5.05 4.74
CA TYR A 49 9.48 -5.88 4.08
C TYR A 49 10.90 -5.53 4.55
N ASN A 50 11.19 -4.24 4.76
CA ASN A 50 12.47 -3.75 5.25
C ASN A 50 12.63 -3.84 6.78
N HIS A 51 11.61 -4.34 7.49
CA HIS A 51 11.56 -4.38 8.96
C HIS A 51 11.74 -3.01 9.63
N TRP A 52 11.22 -1.94 9.03
CA TRP A 52 11.20 -0.61 9.64
C TRP A 52 10.13 -0.54 10.72
N ASP A 53 10.55 -0.17 11.93
CA ASP A 53 9.67 0.30 12.98
C ASP A 53 9.17 1.73 12.68
N ASP A 54 8.26 2.24 13.51
CA ASP A 54 7.64 3.55 13.28
C ASP A 54 8.64 4.71 13.35
N GLN A 55 9.72 4.58 14.14
CA GLN A 55 10.78 5.58 14.18
C GLN A 55 11.57 5.58 12.87
N MET A 56 11.93 4.40 12.35
CA MET A 56 12.57 4.27 11.05
C MET A 56 11.67 4.77 9.92
N LYS A 57 10.37 4.45 9.93
CA LYS A 57 9.43 4.96 8.93
C LYS A 57 9.45 6.48 8.86
N LEU A 58 9.31 7.14 10.01
CA LEU A 58 9.31 8.60 10.10
C LEU A 58 10.66 9.21 9.67
N ALA A 59 11.78 8.61 10.07
CA ALA A 59 13.10 9.07 9.64
C ALA A 59 13.34 8.90 8.12
N ASN A 60 12.70 7.92 7.50
CA ASN A 60 12.89 7.62 6.08
C ASN A 60 11.88 8.30 5.15
N VAL A 61 10.68 8.63 5.62
CA VAL A 61 9.56 9.03 4.74
C VAL A 61 9.88 10.26 3.90
N VAL A 62 10.63 11.22 4.44
CA VAL A 62 11.04 12.45 3.76
C VAL A 62 11.85 12.21 2.48
N PHE A 63 12.59 11.09 2.40
CA PHE A 63 13.35 10.71 1.21
C PHE A 63 12.47 10.20 0.06
N TYR A 64 11.20 9.93 0.33
CA TYR A 64 10.22 9.48 -0.66
C TYR A 64 9.15 10.53 -0.94
N LEU A 65 9.32 11.74 -0.41
CA LEU A 65 8.50 12.90 -0.74
C LEU A 65 9.24 13.79 -1.75
N ALA A 66 8.50 14.32 -2.71
CA ALA A 66 8.98 15.23 -3.75
C ALA A 66 8.06 16.45 -3.84
N ASP A 67 8.54 17.50 -4.52
CA ASP A 67 7.77 18.70 -4.88
C ASP A 67 6.89 19.25 -3.74
N THR A 68 5.58 19.36 -3.96
CA THR A 68 4.62 19.91 -3.00
C THR A 68 4.58 19.11 -1.71
N ALA A 69 4.65 17.77 -1.79
CA ALA A 69 4.65 16.93 -0.60
C ALA A 69 5.92 17.11 0.22
N ARG A 70 7.08 17.34 -0.43
CA ARG A 70 8.32 17.61 0.28
C ARG A 70 8.28 18.96 1.00
N LEU A 71 7.84 20.01 0.30
CA LEU A 71 7.68 21.34 0.90
C LEU A 71 6.67 21.33 2.06
N TRP A 72 5.57 20.58 1.91
CA TRP A 72 4.61 20.39 2.99
C TRP A 72 5.25 19.69 4.20
N PHE A 73 6.05 18.65 3.99
CA PHE A 73 6.75 17.98 5.10
C PHE A 73 7.67 18.95 5.83
N ASP A 74 8.55 19.65 5.10
CA ASP A 74 9.53 20.57 5.69
C ASP A 74 8.83 21.70 6.49
N ASN A 75 7.64 22.14 6.07
CA ASN A 75 6.85 23.16 6.78
C ASN A 75 6.17 22.67 8.05
N ASN A 76 5.99 21.36 8.23
CA ASN A 76 5.26 20.75 9.34
C ASN A 76 6.11 19.72 10.10
N GLU A 77 7.43 19.69 9.86
CA GLU A 77 8.32 18.63 10.36
C GLU A 77 8.30 18.54 11.89
N ASP A 78 8.26 19.69 12.58
CA ASP A 78 8.20 19.78 14.03
C ASP A 78 6.92 19.17 14.64
N ASP A 79 5.83 19.05 13.86
CA ASP A 79 4.56 18.48 14.30
C ASP A 79 4.55 16.94 14.24
N PHE A 80 5.46 16.34 13.47
CA PHE A 80 5.52 14.89 13.25
C PHE A 80 6.30 14.18 14.36
N THR A 81 5.76 14.20 15.57
CA THR A 81 6.40 13.58 16.76
C THR A 81 6.45 12.04 16.70
N ASN A 82 5.59 11.42 15.88
CA ASN A 82 5.52 9.98 15.68
C ASN A 82 4.88 9.66 14.32
N TRP A 83 4.96 8.41 13.90
CA TRP A 83 4.44 7.96 12.61
C TRP A 83 2.93 8.21 12.45
N ALA A 84 2.13 8.01 13.50
CA ALA A 84 0.69 8.23 13.45
C ALA A 84 0.32 9.70 13.20
N ALA A 85 1.04 10.64 13.83
CA ALA A 85 0.86 12.08 13.59
C ALA A 85 1.16 12.47 12.14
N PHE A 86 2.21 11.90 11.56
CA PHE A 86 2.50 12.07 10.13
C PHE A 86 1.38 11.50 9.25
N GLN A 87 0.90 10.27 9.52
CA GLN A 87 -0.17 9.64 8.74
C GLN A 87 -1.45 10.47 8.76
N GLU A 88 -1.88 10.91 9.94
CA GLU A 88 -3.09 11.75 10.09
C GLU A 88 -2.96 13.06 9.31
N SER A 89 -1.81 13.73 9.39
CA SER A 89 -1.59 14.99 8.69
C SER A 89 -1.49 14.81 7.18
N LEU A 90 -0.84 13.74 6.71
CA LEU A 90 -0.77 13.38 5.29
C LEU A 90 -2.18 13.12 4.74
N GLU A 91 -2.97 12.32 5.47
CA GLU A 91 -4.33 12.02 5.06
C GLU A 91 -5.21 13.27 5.03
N LYS A 92 -5.13 14.12 6.06
CA LYS A 92 -5.88 15.36 6.10
C LYS A 92 -5.52 16.32 4.96
N THR A 93 -4.24 16.36 4.57
CA THR A 93 -3.74 17.32 3.57
C THR A 93 -3.95 16.83 2.14
N PHE A 94 -3.64 15.55 1.88
CA PHE A 94 -3.59 15.01 0.52
C PHE A 94 -4.68 13.97 0.22
N CYS A 95 -5.33 13.37 1.21
CA CYS A 95 -6.42 12.44 0.92
C CYS A 95 -7.71 13.22 0.63
N ARG A 96 -8.07 13.25 -0.64
CA ARG A 96 -9.35 13.78 -1.11
C ARG A 96 -10.45 12.73 -0.97
N ILE A 97 -10.65 12.21 0.24
CA ILE A 97 -11.50 11.03 0.51
C ILE A 97 -12.87 11.17 -0.13
N GLU A 98 -13.57 12.28 0.10
CA GLU A 98 -14.91 12.51 -0.45
C GLU A 98 -14.94 12.67 -1.96
N GLU A 99 -13.94 13.33 -2.55
CA GLU A 99 -13.87 13.51 -4.00
C GLU A 99 -13.57 12.17 -4.70
N ASN A 100 -12.60 11.41 -4.16
CA ASN A 100 -12.23 10.09 -4.63
C ASN A 100 -13.40 9.11 -4.52
N ARG A 101 -14.19 9.19 -3.43
CA ARG A 101 -15.40 8.40 -3.22
C ARG A 101 -16.47 8.75 -4.26
N ARG A 102 -16.77 10.03 -4.47
CA ARG A 102 -17.72 10.50 -5.50
C ARG A 102 -17.29 10.12 -6.91
N GLN A 103 -16.00 10.20 -7.22
CA GLN A 103 -15.47 9.77 -8.51
C GLN A 103 -15.64 8.26 -8.69
N ALA A 104 -15.33 7.47 -7.66
CA ALA A 104 -15.54 6.03 -7.67
C ALA A 104 -17.02 5.67 -7.85
N GLU A 105 -17.94 6.40 -7.22
CA GLU A 105 -19.40 6.22 -7.41
C GLU A 105 -19.80 6.44 -8.88
N ARG A 106 -19.34 7.52 -9.50
CA ARG A 106 -19.64 7.83 -10.91
C ARG A 106 -19.10 6.78 -11.87
N LEU A 107 -17.87 6.31 -11.63
CA LEU A 107 -17.26 5.24 -12.40
C LEU A 107 -18.04 3.94 -12.22
N LEU A 108 -18.34 3.55 -10.97
CA LEU A 108 -19.07 2.33 -10.65
C LEU A 108 -20.48 2.31 -11.28
N GLN A 109 -21.14 3.48 -11.36
CA GLN A 109 -22.44 3.60 -12.02
C GLN A 109 -22.39 3.35 -13.53
N THR A 110 -21.28 3.67 -14.18
CA THR A 110 -21.14 3.62 -15.65
C THR A 110 -20.30 2.42 -16.13
N ARG A 111 -19.73 1.65 -15.20
CA ARG A 111 -18.81 0.56 -15.50
C ARG A 111 -19.52 -0.63 -16.14
N ALA A 112 -19.07 -1.01 -17.34
CA ALA A 112 -19.45 -2.23 -18.05
C ALA A 112 -18.20 -2.91 -18.62
N GLN A 113 -18.23 -4.22 -18.80
CA GLN A 113 -17.13 -5.00 -19.35
C GLN A 113 -16.85 -4.53 -20.79
N LEU A 114 -15.59 -4.16 -21.06
CA LEU A 114 -15.19 -3.65 -22.37
C LEU A 114 -15.04 -4.78 -23.40
N PRO A 115 -15.20 -4.49 -24.71
CA PRO A 115 -14.88 -5.47 -25.75
C PRO A 115 -13.42 -5.94 -25.65
N GLY A 116 -13.22 -7.24 -25.46
CA GLY A 116 -11.90 -7.85 -25.29
C GLY A 116 -11.32 -7.79 -23.87
N GLU A 117 -12.03 -7.18 -22.91
CA GLU A 117 -11.66 -7.25 -21.50
C GLU A 117 -11.99 -8.63 -20.92
N SER A 118 -11.10 -9.21 -20.13
CA SER A 118 -11.39 -10.45 -19.41
C SER A 118 -12.39 -10.21 -18.27
N SER A 119 -13.24 -11.19 -18.00
CA SER A 119 -14.19 -11.10 -16.89
C SER A 119 -13.49 -10.89 -15.54
N GLU A 120 -12.30 -11.48 -15.35
CA GLU A 120 -11.50 -11.27 -14.14
C GLU A 120 -11.07 -9.81 -13.97
N SER A 121 -10.56 -9.16 -15.03
CA SER A 121 -10.19 -7.73 -15.00
C SER A 121 -11.39 -6.86 -14.64
N TYR A 122 -12.53 -7.13 -15.29
CA TYR A 122 -13.78 -6.43 -15.02
C TYR A 122 -14.23 -6.59 -13.56
N ILE A 123 -14.25 -7.83 -13.06
CA ILE A 123 -14.67 -8.15 -11.68
C ILE A 123 -13.77 -7.43 -10.67
N GLN A 124 -12.45 -7.52 -10.82
CA GLN A 124 -11.50 -6.90 -9.89
C GLN A 124 -11.63 -5.37 -9.88
N ASP A 125 -11.88 -4.75 -11.04
CA ASP A 125 -12.07 -3.31 -11.14
C ASP A 125 -13.39 -2.86 -10.48
N VAL A 126 -14.49 -3.57 -10.71
CA VAL A 126 -15.76 -3.31 -10.02
C VAL A 126 -15.62 -3.48 -8.50
N LEU A 127 -14.98 -4.55 -8.03
CA LEU A 127 -14.76 -4.76 -6.59
C LEU A 127 -13.88 -3.67 -5.96
N SER A 128 -12.85 -3.23 -6.69
CA SER A 128 -12.00 -2.09 -6.29
C SER A 128 -12.81 -0.80 -6.17
N LEU A 129 -13.66 -0.50 -7.15
CA LEU A 129 -14.57 0.65 -7.12
C LEU A 129 -15.56 0.55 -5.96
N CYS A 130 -16.19 -0.61 -5.74
CA CYS A 130 -17.08 -0.85 -4.60
C CYS A 130 -16.40 -0.53 -3.27
N LYS A 131 -15.16 -1.00 -3.08
CA LYS A 131 -14.37 -0.76 -1.86
C LYS A 131 -14.04 0.73 -1.68
N ARG A 132 -13.82 1.47 -2.76
CA ARG A 132 -13.58 2.93 -2.74
C ARG A 132 -14.84 3.74 -2.43
N VAL A 133 -16.00 3.26 -2.86
CA VAL A 133 -17.30 3.88 -2.57
C VAL A 133 -17.71 3.64 -1.12
N ASN A 134 -17.68 2.38 -0.69
CA ASN A 134 -18.01 1.96 0.65
C ASN A 134 -17.21 0.70 0.99
N GLN A 135 -16.26 0.83 1.92
CA GLN A 135 -15.40 -0.28 2.35
C GLN A 135 -16.20 -1.46 2.92
N SER A 136 -17.38 -1.19 3.47
CA SER A 136 -18.31 -2.17 4.04
C SER A 136 -19.52 -2.43 3.13
N MET A 137 -19.41 -2.18 1.82
CA MET A 137 -20.50 -2.42 0.87
C MET A 137 -20.98 -3.89 0.96
N PRO A 138 -22.29 -4.13 1.18
CA PRO A 138 -22.86 -5.47 1.23
C PRO A 138 -22.60 -6.29 -0.03
N GLU A 139 -22.51 -7.61 0.11
CA GLU A 139 -22.21 -8.51 -1.01
C GLU A 139 -23.27 -8.48 -2.11
N ASN A 140 -24.55 -8.38 -1.74
CA ASN A 140 -25.65 -8.25 -2.69
C ASN A 140 -25.57 -6.97 -3.54
N GLU A 141 -25.10 -5.85 -2.96
CA GLU A 141 -24.88 -4.60 -3.71
C GLU A 141 -23.71 -4.73 -4.68
N LYS A 142 -22.61 -5.37 -4.25
CA LYS A 142 -21.47 -5.67 -5.13
C LYS A 142 -21.90 -6.53 -6.32
N ILE A 143 -22.70 -7.57 -6.06
CA ILE A 143 -23.24 -8.45 -7.11
C ILE A 143 -24.12 -7.66 -8.08
N ALA A 144 -24.98 -6.75 -7.58
CA ALA A 144 -25.82 -5.91 -8.45
C ALA A 144 -24.96 -5.04 -9.40
N HIS A 145 -23.85 -4.48 -8.92
CA HIS A 145 -22.92 -3.73 -9.76
C HIS A 145 -22.22 -4.60 -10.81
N LEU A 146 -21.82 -5.83 -10.45
CA LEU A 146 -21.21 -6.78 -11.38
C LEU A 146 -22.19 -7.20 -12.48
N MET A 147 -23.41 -7.56 -12.11
CA MET A 147 -24.41 -8.04 -13.06
C MET A 147 -24.90 -6.96 -14.03
N LYS A 148 -24.80 -5.67 -13.64
CA LYS A 148 -25.19 -4.55 -14.50
C LYS A 148 -24.33 -4.42 -15.76
N GLY A 149 -23.05 -4.79 -15.69
CA GLY A 149 -22.08 -4.49 -16.74
C GLY A 149 -21.58 -5.69 -17.53
N ILE A 150 -22.08 -6.90 -17.26
CA ILE A 150 -21.78 -8.10 -18.04
C ILE A 150 -22.72 -8.12 -19.26
N ASN A 151 -22.14 -8.19 -20.45
CA ASN A 151 -22.84 -8.45 -21.72
C ASN A 151 -22.55 -9.88 -22.19
#